data_AF-A0A699QYT3-F1
#
_entry.id   AF-A0A699QYT3-F1
#
_cell.length_a   1.000
_cell.length_b   1.000
_cell.length_c   1.000
_cell.angle_alpha   90.00
_cell.angle_beta   90.00
_cell.angle_gamma   90.00
#
_symmetry.space_group_name_H-M   'P 1'
#
loop_
_entity.id
_entity.type
_entity.pdbx_description
1 polymer ?
#
loop_
_entity_poly.entity_id
_entity_poly.type
_entity_poly.pdbx_seq_one_letter_code
_entity_poly.pdbx_strand_id
1 'polypeptide(L)'
;RYGRPVDGHAPGLLGSNAERYASAGISTDHECFTAEEARGKLAADMKILIREGSAARNFDALIELLPRYYDCLMFCSDDKHPDTLLLGHINQLVARAVALGYSVFEVLQMACLNPVTHYHLPIGQLRLGDPADFIVVDNLTDFGVRQTYLDGVLVAENGRCLVPAAPVAVLNNFHAEPVQAPQFAVAEQATQPLTPVMECFDGQLITARRNLTLPTANGQVQPDLAQDVLKLAVLNRYAPGVPPAVAFIKGFGLKMGALASSVGHDSHNITAVGADDESLA
;
A
#
# COMPACT_ATOMS: atom_id res chain seq x y z
N ARG A 1 -10.53 -10.60 -23.45
CA ARG A 1 -9.88 -11.81 -24.03
C ARG A 1 -9.93 -13.02 -23.09
N TYR A 2 -9.57 -12.89 -21.82
CA TYR A 2 -9.45 -14.04 -20.90
C TYR A 2 -10.65 -14.23 -19.94
N GLY A 3 -11.71 -13.43 -20.07
CA GLY A 3 -12.88 -13.50 -19.18
C GLY A 3 -12.57 -13.23 -17.71
N ARG A 4 -11.44 -12.58 -17.42
CA ARG A 4 -11.03 -12.17 -16.08
C ARG A 4 -11.38 -10.69 -15.86
N PRO A 5 -11.76 -10.30 -14.64
CA PRO A 5 -11.89 -8.88 -14.28
C PRO A 5 -10.57 -8.13 -14.47
N VAL A 6 -10.66 -6.81 -14.58
CA VAL A 6 -9.51 -5.92 -14.66
C VAL A 6 -9.58 -4.97 -13.48
N ASP A 7 -8.64 -5.11 -12.56
CA ASP A 7 -8.54 -4.23 -11.40
C ASP A 7 -7.98 -2.86 -11.76
N GLY A 8 -8.39 -1.85 -11.01
CA GLY A 8 -7.92 -0.48 -11.16
C GLY A 8 -7.09 0.03 -10.00
N HIS A 9 -6.29 1.03 -10.32
CA HIS A 9 -5.53 1.87 -9.41
C HIS A 9 -5.56 3.28 -10.00
N ALA A 10 -6.48 4.12 -9.53
CA ALA A 10 -6.81 5.40 -10.18
C ALA A 10 -6.98 6.56 -9.18
N PRO A 11 -5.93 6.91 -8.40
CA PRO A 11 -6.03 7.95 -7.38
C PRO A 11 -6.36 9.32 -7.99
N GLY A 12 -7.37 10.00 -7.45
CA GLY A 12 -7.77 11.35 -7.86
C GLY A 12 -8.47 11.43 -9.21
N LEU A 13 -8.83 10.29 -9.81
CA LEU A 13 -9.49 10.26 -11.12
C LEU A 13 -11.00 10.54 -10.98
N LEU A 14 -11.46 11.62 -11.63
CA LEU A 14 -12.84 12.13 -11.51
C LEU A 14 -13.49 12.40 -12.88
N GLY A 15 -14.82 12.50 -12.87
CA GLY A 15 -15.64 12.94 -14.01
C GLY A 15 -15.43 12.12 -15.28
N SER A 16 -15.33 12.80 -16.43
CA SER A 16 -15.19 12.14 -17.74
C SER A 16 -13.90 11.31 -17.89
N ASN A 17 -12.87 11.59 -17.09
CA ASN A 17 -11.68 10.75 -17.06
C ASN A 17 -11.94 9.42 -16.34
N ALA A 18 -12.70 9.43 -15.25
CA ALA A 18 -13.11 8.21 -14.55
C ALA A 18 -14.05 7.37 -15.42
N GLU A 19 -15.00 8.02 -16.10
CA GLU A 19 -15.89 7.34 -17.08
C GLU A 19 -15.08 6.69 -18.22
N ARG A 20 -14.08 7.40 -18.76
CA ARG A 20 -13.22 6.86 -19.81
C ARG A 20 -12.41 5.66 -19.31
N TYR A 21 -11.88 5.74 -18.09
CA TYR A 21 -11.13 4.66 -17.46
C TYR A 21 -12.00 3.41 -17.26
N ALA A 22 -13.21 3.58 -16.70
CA ALA A 22 -14.18 2.50 -16.57
C ALA A 22 -14.57 1.90 -17.94
N SER A 23 -14.83 2.75 -18.94
CA SER A 23 -15.22 2.33 -20.30
C SER A 23 -14.13 1.51 -21.02
N ALA A 24 -12.87 1.62 -20.59
CA ALA A 24 -11.78 0.79 -21.09
C ALA A 24 -11.80 -0.65 -20.52
N GLY A 25 -12.74 -0.95 -19.62
CA GLY A 25 -12.97 -2.26 -19.04
C GLY A 25 -12.37 -2.46 -17.65
N ILE A 26 -11.84 -1.41 -17.02
CA ILE A 26 -11.40 -1.46 -15.62
C ILE A 26 -12.62 -1.41 -14.71
N SER A 27 -12.75 -2.39 -13.83
CA SER A 27 -13.99 -2.65 -13.11
C SER A 27 -13.93 -2.37 -11.61
N THR A 28 -12.76 -2.05 -11.06
CA THR A 28 -12.58 -1.77 -9.64
C THR A 28 -11.65 -0.58 -9.39
N ASP A 29 -11.67 -0.05 -8.17
CA ASP A 29 -10.63 0.83 -7.66
C ASP A 29 -10.53 0.73 -6.13
N HIS A 30 -9.30 0.79 -5.59
CA HIS A 30 -9.00 0.84 -4.15
C HIS A 30 -8.42 2.19 -3.71
N GLU A 31 -8.25 3.13 -4.65
CA GLU A 31 -7.50 4.38 -4.45
C GLU A 31 -8.36 5.60 -4.08
N CYS A 32 -9.67 5.43 -3.88
CA CYS A 32 -10.53 6.56 -3.53
C CYS A 32 -10.17 7.16 -2.16
N PHE A 33 -9.86 8.46 -2.15
CA PHE A 33 -9.58 9.19 -0.90
C PHE A 33 -10.83 9.84 -0.31
N THR A 34 -11.84 10.09 -1.13
CA THR A 34 -13.07 10.77 -0.73
C THR A 34 -14.31 10.04 -1.21
N ALA A 35 -15.43 10.21 -0.49
CA ALA A 35 -16.70 9.66 -0.90
C ALA A 35 -17.22 10.27 -2.23
N GLU A 36 -16.83 11.50 -2.57
CA GLU A 36 -17.14 12.11 -3.87
C GLU A 36 -16.48 11.34 -5.02
N GLU A 37 -15.18 11.05 -4.88
CA GLU A 37 -14.43 10.27 -5.85
C GLU A 37 -15.01 8.87 -6.05
N ALA A 38 -15.29 8.19 -4.94
CA ALA A 38 -15.93 6.88 -4.96
C ALA A 38 -17.31 6.92 -5.63
N ARG A 39 -18.15 7.92 -5.34
CA ARG A 39 -19.46 8.10 -5.98
C ARG A 39 -19.35 8.27 -7.50
N GLY A 40 -18.35 9.02 -7.97
CA GLY A 40 -18.10 9.19 -9.40
C GLY A 40 -17.76 7.87 -10.10
N LYS A 41 -16.89 7.05 -9.49
CA LYS A 41 -16.49 5.74 -10.03
C LYS A 41 -17.62 4.71 -9.93
N LEU A 42 -18.40 4.73 -8.83
CA LEU A 42 -19.62 3.92 -8.69
C LEU A 42 -20.66 4.24 -9.77
N ALA A 43 -20.82 5.52 -10.12
CA ALA A 43 -21.72 5.95 -11.19
C ALA A 43 -21.26 5.49 -12.59
N ALA A 44 -19.98 5.12 -12.73
CA ALA A 44 -19.40 4.53 -13.94
C ALA A 44 -19.35 2.99 -13.87
N ASP A 45 -20.18 2.36 -13.03
CA ASP A 45 -20.29 0.92 -12.83
C ASP A 45 -19.01 0.22 -12.30
N MET A 46 -18.08 0.99 -11.73
CA MET A 46 -16.93 0.42 -11.02
C MET A 46 -17.30 -0.01 -9.61
N LYS A 47 -16.66 -1.07 -9.10
CA LYS A 47 -16.71 -1.45 -7.69
C LYS A 47 -15.61 -0.76 -6.88
N ILE A 48 -15.89 -0.40 -5.63
CA ILE A 48 -14.91 0.27 -4.77
C ILE A 48 -14.46 -0.68 -3.67
N LEU A 49 -13.14 -0.85 -3.55
CA LEU A 49 -12.53 -1.61 -2.47
C LEU A 49 -12.12 -0.61 -1.37
N ILE A 50 -12.83 -0.62 -0.25
CA ILE A 50 -12.52 0.21 0.91
C ILE A 50 -11.31 -0.40 1.61
N ARG A 51 -10.17 0.28 1.51
CA ARG A 51 -8.90 -0.17 2.09
C ARG A 51 -8.69 0.29 3.53
N GLU A 52 -8.06 -0.57 4.32
CA GLU A 52 -7.51 -0.23 5.63
C GLU A 52 -6.14 -0.90 5.84
N GLY A 53 -5.13 -0.30 5.19
CA GLY A 53 -3.74 -0.76 5.19
C GLY A 53 -2.86 -0.09 6.25
N SER A 54 -1.55 -0.32 6.15
CA SER A 54 -0.57 0.31 7.05
C SER A 54 -0.33 1.78 6.71
N ALA A 55 -0.17 2.08 5.42
CA ALA A 55 0.14 3.43 4.93
C ALA A 55 -1.12 4.20 4.52
N ALA A 56 -2.07 3.55 3.86
CA ALA A 56 -3.31 4.17 3.38
C ALA A 56 -4.54 3.57 4.07
N ARG A 57 -5.39 4.44 4.64
CA ARG A 57 -6.59 4.07 5.40
C ARG A 57 -7.76 4.92 4.95
N ASN A 58 -8.79 4.28 4.41
CA ASN A 58 -9.92 4.97 3.78
C ASN A 58 -11.27 4.50 4.32
N PHE A 59 -11.29 3.63 5.34
CA PHE A 59 -12.54 3.17 5.94
C PHE A 59 -13.41 4.35 6.39
N ASP A 60 -12.88 5.28 7.19
CA ASP A 60 -13.68 6.42 7.69
C ASP A 60 -14.20 7.33 6.59
N ALA A 61 -13.43 7.49 5.51
CA ALA A 61 -13.78 8.37 4.40
C ALA A 61 -14.87 7.77 3.49
N LEU A 62 -14.99 6.45 3.45
CA LEU A 62 -15.80 5.74 2.44
C LEU A 62 -16.94 4.90 3.02
N ILE A 63 -16.89 4.50 4.30
CA ILE A 63 -17.87 3.57 4.88
C ILE A 63 -19.29 4.15 4.88
N GLU A 64 -19.44 5.47 4.87
CA GLU A 64 -20.74 6.15 4.75
C GLU A 64 -21.53 5.76 3.48
N LEU A 65 -20.86 5.22 2.45
CA LEU A 65 -21.47 4.78 1.21
C LEU A 65 -22.20 3.44 1.34
N LEU A 66 -21.91 2.66 2.38
CA LEU A 66 -22.42 1.30 2.57
C LEU A 66 -23.95 1.21 2.43
N PRO A 67 -24.78 2.01 3.11
CA PRO A 67 -26.23 1.82 3.10
C PRO A 67 -26.87 1.88 1.71
N ARG A 68 -26.22 2.53 0.74
CA ARG A 68 -26.73 2.68 -0.62
C ARG A 68 -26.00 1.81 -1.65
N TYR A 69 -24.74 1.47 -1.39
CA TYR A 69 -23.85 0.86 -2.39
C TYR A 69 -23.21 -0.45 -1.94
N TYR A 70 -23.69 -1.08 -0.86
CA TYR A 70 -23.09 -2.29 -0.29
C TYR A 70 -22.87 -3.43 -1.31
N ASP A 71 -23.60 -3.50 -2.42
CA ASP A 71 -23.47 -4.49 -3.50
C ASP A 71 -22.30 -4.19 -4.47
N CYS A 72 -21.87 -2.93 -4.51
CA CYS A 72 -20.75 -2.43 -5.31
C CYS A 72 -19.48 -2.16 -4.47
N LEU A 73 -19.56 -2.33 -3.14
CA LEU A 73 -18.42 -2.15 -2.25
C LEU A 73 -17.79 -3.49 -1.84
N MET A 74 -16.49 -3.49 -1.62
CA MET A 74 -15.73 -4.60 -1.06
C MET A 74 -14.75 -4.05 -0.01
N PHE A 75 -14.26 -4.89 0.89
CA PHE A 75 -13.15 -4.50 1.77
C PHE A 75 -11.83 -5.05 1.23
N CYS A 76 -10.76 -4.28 1.36
CA CYS A 76 -9.40 -4.77 1.15
C CYS A 76 -8.46 -4.22 2.22
N SER A 77 -7.25 -4.78 2.29
CA SER A 77 -6.19 -4.22 3.11
C SER A 77 -5.26 -3.32 2.32
N ASP A 78 -5.18 -3.50 1.00
CA ASP A 78 -4.02 -3.07 0.22
C ASP A 78 -2.75 -3.64 0.90
N ASP A 79 -1.75 -2.82 1.20
CA ASP A 79 -0.55 -3.23 1.94
C ASP A 79 -0.73 -3.25 3.47
N LYS A 80 -0.25 -4.33 4.12
CA LYS A 80 -0.06 -4.38 5.59
C LYS A 80 1.36 -4.80 5.98
N HIS A 81 1.97 -3.99 6.84
CA HIS A 81 3.15 -4.35 7.59
C HIS A 81 2.86 -5.50 8.57
N PRO A 82 3.85 -6.37 8.86
CA PRO A 82 3.67 -7.54 9.71
C PRO A 82 3.07 -7.23 11.10
N ASP A 83 3.51 -6.14 11.73
CA ASP A 83 3.00 -5.70 13.04
C ASP A 83 1.51 -5.34 12.99
N THR A 84 1.06 -4.63 11.94
CA THR A 84 -0.35 -4.30 11.77
C THR A 84 -1.20 -5.50 11.34
N LEU A 85 -0.61 -6.44 10.58
CA LEU A 85 -1.27 -7.69 10.19
C LEU A 85 -1.55 -8.58 11.41
N LEU A 86 -0.64 -8.59 12.39
CA LEU A 86 -0.84 -9.33 13.65
C LEU A 86 -2.06 -8.82 14.46
N LEU A 87 -2.42 -7.55 14.31
CA LEU A 87 -3.60 -7.00 14.99
C LEU A 87 -4.91 -7.50 14.37
N GLY A 88 -4.93 -7.69 13.05
CA GLY A 88 -6.08 -8.23 12.34
C GLY A 88 -6.12 -7.85 10.85
N HIS A 89 -7.19 -8.27 10.19
CA HIS A 89 -7.36 -8.14 8.74
C HIS A 89 -8.78 -7.62 8.41
N ILE A 90 -9.38 -8.06 7.30
CA ILE A 90 -10.77 -7.72 6.91
C ILE A 90 -11.79 -7.91 8.04
N ASN A 91 -11.57 -8.88 8.93
CA ASN A 91 -12.43 -9.10 10.10
C ASN A 91 -12.57 -7.86 10.99
N GLN A 92 -11.52 -7.03 11.11
CA GLN A 92 -11.59 -5.78 11.87
C GLN A 92 -12.46 -4.73 11.19
N LEU A 93 -12.41 -4.63 9.85
CA LEU A 93 -13.26 -3.70 9.09
C LEU A 93 -14.73 -4.12 9.22
N VAL A 94 -15.00 -5.42 9.19
CA VAL A 94 -16.33 -5.99 9.42
C VAL A 94 -16.84 -5.64 10.82
N ALA A 95 -16.08 -5.94 11.87
CA ALA A 95 -16.46 -5.64 13.25
C ALA A 95 -16.69 -4.14 13.46
N ARG A 96 -15.81 -3.29 12.91
CA ARG A 96 -15.93 -1.84 12.96
C ARG A 96 -17.19 -1.33 12.27
N ALA A 97 -17.53 -1.86 11.08
CA ALA A 97 -18.75 -1.47 10.37
C ALA A 97 -20.01 -1.85 11.16
N VAL A 98 -20.05 -3.06 11.73
CA VAL A 98 -21.17 -3.47 12.57
C VAL A 98 -21.27 -2.64 13.85
N ALA A 99 -20.15 -2.29 14.48
CA ALA A 99 -20.12 -1.40 15.65
C ALA A 99 -20.66 0.01 15.35
N LEU A 100 -20.53 0.48 14.10
CA LEU A 100 -21.16 1.72 13.62
C LEU A 100 -22.67 1.60 13.35
N GLY A 101 -23.25 0.41 13.51
CA GLY A 101 -24.68 0.15 13.36
C GLY A 101 -25.10 -0.25 11.94
N TYR A 102 -24.17 -0.53 11.04
CA TYR A 102 -24.50 -1.05 9.70
C TYR A 102 -25.03 -2.49 9.77
N SER A 103 -25.87 -2.86 8.81
CA SER A 103 -26.47 -4.20 8.74
C SER A 103 -25.39 -5.27 8.63
N VAL A 104 -25.40 -6.23 9.56
CA VAL A 104 -24.48 -7.36 9.56
C VAL A 104 -24.49 -8.10 8.21
N PHE A 105 -25.65 -8.25 7.59
CA PHE A 105 -25.76 -8.98 6.31
C PHE A 105 -25.20 -8.19 5.13
N GLU A 106 -25.36 -6.86 5.10
CA GLU A 106 -24.78 -6.01 4.05
C GLU A 106 -23.25 -5.97 4.18
N VAL A 107 -22.76 -5.84 5.42
CA VAL A 107 -21.31 -5.89 5.72
C VAL A 107 -20.72 -7.24 5.32
N LEU A 108 -21.39 -8.36 5.64
CA LEU A 108 -20.92 -9.70 5.24
C LEU A 108 -21.03 -9.91 3.72
N GLN A 109 -22.02 -9.33 3.05
CA GLN A 109 -22.08 -9.36 1.59
C GLN A 109 -20.86 -8.65 0.98
N MET A 110 -20.50 -7.47 1.48
CA MET A 110 -19.30 -6.73 1.06
C MET A 110 -18.02 -7.52 1.29
N ALA A 111 -17.89 -8.15 2.46
CA ALA A 111 -16.68 -8.88 2.84
C ALA A 111 -16.53 -10.25 2.16
N CYS A 112 -17.65 -10.91 1.82
CA CYS A 112 -17.66 -12.30 1.38
C CYS A 112 -18.21 -12.47 -0.05
N LEU A 113 -19.46 -12.08 -0.31
CA LEU A 113 -20.16 -12.44 -1.55
C LEU A 113 -19.72 -11.59 -2.75
N ASN A 114 -19.54 -10.30 -2.52
CA ASN A 114 -19.11 -9.36 -3.56
C ASN A 114 -17.75 -9.71 -4.16
N PRO A 115 -16.68 -10.02 -3.38
CA PRO A 115 -15.41 -10.44 -3.96
C PRO A 115 -15.50 -11.79 -4.67
N VAL A 116 -16.28 -12.74 -4.15
CA VAL A 116 -16.48 -14.05 -4.82
C VAL A 116 -17.11 -13.87 -6.19
N THR A 117 -18.18 -13.08 -6.26
CA THR A 117 -18.91 -12.83 -7.50
C THR A 117 -18.09 -12.00 -8.48
N HIS A 118 -17.39 -10.97 -8.00
CA HIS A 118 -16.59 -10.11 -8.86
C HIS A 118 -15.39 -10.84 -9.46
N TYR A 119 -14.60 -11.55 -8.64
CA TYR A 119 -13.38 -12.22 -9.09
C TYR A 119 -13.61 -13.64 -9.63
N HIS A 120 -14.84 -14.14 -9.60
CA HIS A 120 -15.18 -15.53 -9.92
C HIS A 120 -14.33 -16.51 -9.09
N LEU A 121 -14.22 -16.24 -7.79
CA LEU A 121 -13.38 -17.05 -6.90
C LEU A 121 -13.97 -18.46 -6.78
N PRO A 122 -13.15 -19.52 -6.93
CA PRO A 122 -13.62 -20.90 -6.84
C PRO A 122 -13.74 -21.36 -5.38
N ILE A 123 -14.50 -20.61 -4.58
CA ILE A 123 -14.73 -20.90 -3.15
C ILE A 123 -16.22 -21.01 -2.85
N GLY A 124 -16.54 -21.73 -1.77
CA GLY A 124 -17.91 -21.98 -1.36
C GLY A 124 -18.61 -20.78 -0.73
N GLN A 125 -19.94 -20.76 -0.86
CA GLN A 125 -20.83 -19.75 -0.30
C GLN A 125 -21.87 -20.37 0.66
N LEU A 126 -21.52 -21.52 1.26
CA LEU A 126 -22.40 -22.32 2.13
C LEU A 126 -23.72 -22.78 1.47
N ARG A 127 -23.70 -23.02 0.15
CA ARG A 127 -24.84 -23.60 -0.58
C ARG A 127 -24.69 -25.11 -0.70
N LEU A 128 -25.81 -25.81 -0.87
CA LEU A 128 -25.78 -27.24 -1.15
C LEU A 128 -24.98 -27.50 -2.44
N GLY A 129 -23.89 -28.27 -2.32
CA GLY A 129 -22.99 -28.61 -3.43
C GLY A 129 -21.75 -27.73 -3.55
N ASP A 130 -21.66 -26.63 -2.80
CA ASP A 130 -20.43 -25.82 -2.74
C ASP A 130 -19.36 -26.52 -1.87
N PRO A 131 -18.06 -26.22 -2.09
CA PRO A 131 -17.02 -26.49 -1.10
C PRO A 131 -17.41 -25.90 0.26
N ALA A 132 -17.05 -26.61 1.34
CA ALA A 132 -17.36 -26.16 2.69
C ALA A 132 -16.29 -25.16 3.19
N ASP A 133 -16.31 -23.96 2.62
CA ASP A 133 -15.44 -22.83 2.97
C ASP A 133 -16.19 -21.86 3.90
N PHE A 134 -15.74 -21.76 5.15
CA PHE A 134 -16.37 -20.88 6.13
C PHE A 134 -15.49 -20.62 7.35
N ILE A 135 -15.90 -19.65 8.15
CA ILE A 135 -15.35 -19.38 9.47
C ILE A 135 -16.43 -19.59 10.53
N VAL A 136 -16.00 -19.99 11.73
CA VAL A 136 -16.80 -19.96 12.94
C VAL A 136 -16.29 -18.80 13.80
N VAL A 137 -17.17 -17.89 14.16
CA VAL A 137 -16.85 -16.70 14.97
C VAL A 137 -17.51 -16.76 16.33
N ASP A 138 -16.94 -16.07 17.32
CA ASP A 138 -17.51 -15.97 18.68
C ASP A 138 -18.91 -15.33 18.68
N ASN A 139 -19.07 -14.27 17.89
CA ASN A 139 -20.31 -13.51 17.75
C ASN A 139 -20.29 -12.68 16.44
N LEU A 140 -21.42 -12.04 16.13
CA LEU A 140 -21.59 -11.18 14.94
C LEU A 140 -21.32 -9.68 15.22
N THR A 141 -20.65 -9.36 16.33
CA THR A 141 -20.26 -7.98 16.68
C THR A 141 -18.76 -7.78 16.55
N ASP A 142 -17.97 -8.64 17.17
CA ASP A 142 -16.51 -8.54 17.25
C ASP A 142 -15.78 -9.41 16.22
N PHE A 143 -16.47 -10.41 15.66
CA PHE A 143 -15.92 -11.34 14.65
C PHE A 143 -14.59 -11.99 15.04
N GLY A 144 -14.44 -12.35 16.32
CA GLY A 144 -13.33 -13.19 16.79
C GLY A 144 -13.40 -14.56 16.13
N VAL A 145 -12.42 -14.90 15.27
CA VAL A 145 -12.41 -16.15 14.51
C VAL A 145 -11.92 -17.30 15.38
N ARG A 146 -12.78 -18.28 15.62
CA ARG A 146 -12.47 -19.50 16.37
C ARG A 146 -11.94 -20.59 15.48
N GLN A 147 -12.57 -20.81 14.32
CA GLN A 147 -12.22 -21.88 13.40
C GLN A 147 -12.33 -21.37 11.97
N THR A 148 -11.45 -21.87 11.10
CA THR A 148 -11.49 -21.66 9.65
C THR A 148 -11.49 -23.00 8.96
N TYR A 149 -12.43 -23.19 8.04
CA TYR A 149 -12.57 -24.38 7.22
C TYR A 149 -12.37 -24.02 5.74
N LEU A 150 -11.61 -24.86 5.04
CA LEU A 150 -11.46 -24.81 3.58
C LEU A 150 -11.75 -26.21 3.03
N ASP A 151 -12.67 -26.31 2.07
CA ASP A 151 -13.15 -27.57 1.49
C ASP A 151 -13.54 -28.61 2.56
N GLY A 152 -14.16 -28.15 3.66
CA GLY A 152 -14.58 -28.98 4.79
C GLY A 152 -13.44 -29.41 5.73
N VAL A 153 -12.20 -29.02 5.46
CA VAL A 153 -11.03 -29.31 6.31
C VAL A 153 -10.79 -28.16 7.27
N LEU A 154 -10.65 -28.45 8.58
CA LEU A 154 -10.26 -27.47 9.58
C LEU A 154 -8.80 -27.05 9.36
N VAL A 155 -8.57 -25.81 8.95
CA VAL A 155 -7.24 -25.28 8.60
C VAL A 155 -6.67 -24.30 9.62
N ALA A 156 -7.50 -23.77 10.52
CA ALA A 156 -7.06 -22.98 11.66
C ALA A 156 -8.05 -23.10 12.82
N GLU A 157 -7.54 -23.11 14.05
CA GLU A 157 -8.36 -23.16 15.26
C GLU A 157 -7.71 -22.38 16.40
N ASN A 158 -8.48 -21.52 17.07
CA ASN A 158 -8.07 -20.71 18.23
C ASN A 158 -6.72 -19.99 18.02
N GLY A 159 -6.57 -19.31 16.87
CA GLY A 159 -5.37 -18.56 16.50
C GLY A 159 -4.19 -19.43 16.03
N ARG A 160 -4.33 -20.76 15.98
CA ARG A 160 -3.30 -21.67 15.47
C ARG A 160 -3.60 -22.06 14.03
N CYS A 161 -2.65 -21.80 13.14
CA CYS A 161 -2.66 -22.34 11.78
C CYS A 161 -2.36 -23.85 11.81
N LEU A 162 -3.20 -24.64 11.13
CA LEU A 162 -3.04 -26.08 10.95
C LEU A 162 -2.55 -26.44 9.54
N VAL A 163 -2.46 -25.45 8.63
CA VAL A 163 -1.85 -25.62 7.32
C VAL A 163 -0.35 -25.92 7.49
N PRO A 164 0.17 -27.01 6.91
CA PRO A 164 1.59 -27.31 7.00
C PRO A 164 2.42 -26.22 6.31
N ALA A 165 3.50 -25.80 6.96
CA ALA A 165 4.45 -24.88 6.35
C ALA A 165 5.09 -25.55 5.13
N ALA A 166 5.02 -24.86 3.98
CA ALA A 166 5.78 -25.24 2.79
C ALA A 166 7.14 -24.53 2.81
N PRO A 167 8.24 -25.19 2.40
CA PRO A 167 9.51 -24.51 2.22
C PRO A 167 9.38 -23.47 1.11
N VAL A 168 9.84 -22.25 1.40
CA VAL A 168 9.87 -21.15 0.43
C VAL A 168 11.32 -20.91 0.03
N ALA A 169 11.56 -20.82 -1.29
CA ALA A 169 12.87 -20.41 -1.79
C ALA A 169 13.07 -18.91 -1.49
N VAL A 170 14.24 -18.54 -0.96
CA VAL A 170 14.58 -17.12 -0.78
C VAL A 170 14.85 -16.52 -2.16
N LEU A 171 13.83 -15.88 -2.72
CA LEU A 171 13.91 -15.14 -3.98
C LEU A 171 14.36 -13.70 -3.66
N ASN A 172 15.66 -13.49 -3.45
CA ASN A 172 16.18 -12.16 -3.24
C ASN A 172 17.49 -11.96 -4.00
N ASN A 173 17.47 -11.05 -4.98
CA ASN A 173 18.59 -10.80 -5.89
C ASN A 173 19.29 -9.50 -5.49
N PHE A 174 20.49 -9.63 -4.93
CA PHE A 174 21.38 -8.53 -4.64
C PHE A 174 22.67 -8.72 -5.43
N HIS A 175 22.72 -8.07 -6.59
CA HIS A 175 23.91 -7.96 -7.44
C HIS A 175 24.62 -6.62 -7.26
N ALA A 176 24.15 -5.78 -6.34
CA ALA A 176 24.82 -4.54 -5.96
C ALA A 176 26.13 -4.81 -5.21
N GLU A 177 27.07 -3.89 -5.38
CA GLU A 177 28.35 -3.87 -4.67
C GLU A 177 28.29 -2.84 -3.53
N PRO A 178 29.12 -3.00 -2.47
CA PRO A 178 29.24 -1.99 -1.43
C PRO A 178 29.57 -0.61 -2.00
N VAL A 179 28.87 0.41 -1.53
CA VAL A 179 29.06 1.80 -1.98
C VAL A 179 29.92 2.53 -0.96
N GLN A 180 30.88 3.32 -1.44
CA GLN A 180 31.75 4.15 -0.61
C GLN A 180 31.21 5.58 -0.53
N ALA A 181 31.45 6.26 0.59
CA ALA A 181 30.97 7.62 0.86
C ALA A 181 31.16 8.61 -0.33
N PRO A 182 32.31 8.66 -1.02
CA PRO A 182 32.50 9.59 -2.14
C PRO A 182 31.54 9.37 -3.33
N GLN A 183 30.93 8.20 -3.45
CA GLN A 183 29.96 7.89 -4.51
C GLN A 183 28.60 8.57 -4.28
N PHE A 184 28.33 9.07 -3.06
CA PHE A 184 27.13 9.85 -2.75
C PHE A 184 27.32 11.37 -2.98
N ALA A 185 28.48 11.79 -3.45
CA ALA A 185 28.77 13.19 -3.69
C ALA A 185 27.92 13.77 -4.84
N VAL A 186 27.35 14.96 -4.61
CA VAL A 186 26.66 15.74 -5.64
C VAL A 186 27.49 16.97 -5.96
N ALA A 187 28.00 17.08 -7.18
CA ALA A 187 28.81 18.21 -7.59
C ALA A 187 28.00 19.52 -7.59
N GLU A 188 28.60 20.59 -7.07
CA GLU A 188 28.03 21.94 -7.15
C GLU A 188 27.97 22.40 -8.61
N GLN A 189 26.83 22.95 -9.01
CA GLN A 189 26.66 23.55 -10.33
C GLN A 189 26.65 25.07 -10.20
N ALA A 190 27.75 25.72 -10.61
CA ALA A 190 27.93 27.17 -10.49
C ALA A 190 26.81 28.01 -11.16
N THR A 191 26.08 27.42 -12.11
CA THR A 191 24.97 28.07 -12.84
C THR A 191 23.58 27.80 -12.23
N GLN A 192 23.48 26.95 -11.20
CA GLN A 192 22.21 26.61 -10.54
C GLN A 192 22.28 26.94 -9.05
N PRO A 193 21.87 28.15 -8.62
CA PRO A 193 21.96 28.57 -7.22
C PRO A 193 20.92 27.88 -6.31
N LEU A 194 19.94 27.19 -6.89
CA LEU A 194 18.90 26.47 -6.17
C LEU A 194 18.98 24.98 -6.49
N THR A 195 19.03 24.16 -5.45
CA THR A 195 19.02 22.70 -5.55
C THR A 195 17.58 22.20 -5.51
N PRO A 196 17.16 21.33 -6.46
CA PRO A 196 15.88 20.64 -6.38
C PRO A 196 15.85 19.70 -5.18
N VAL A 197 14.81 19.83 -4.35
CA VAL A 197 14.58 19.02 -3.15
C VAL A 197 13.17 18.43 -3.23
N MET A 198 13.05 17.13 -2.99
CA MET A 198 11.74 16.49 -2.80
C MET A 198 11.28 16.74 -1.37
N GLU A 199 10.06 17.19 -1.16
CA GLU A 199 9.45 17.30 0.16
C GLU A 199 8.43 16.18 0.33
N CYS A 200 8.64 15.34 1.35
CA CYS A 200 7.65 14.38 1.81
C CYS A 200 6.85 14.97 2.98
N PHE A 201 5.65 14.44 3.18
CA PHE A 201 4.77 14.82 4.28
C PHE A 201 4.43 13.57 5.08
N ASP A 202 4.55 13.66 6.40
CA ASP A 202 4.27 12.54 7.28
C ASP A 202 2.85 11.99 7.06
N GLY A 203 2.75 10.67 6.95
CA GLY A 203 1.50 9.97 6.67
C GLY A 203 0.88 10.19 5.28
N GLN A 204 1.59 10.78 4.30
CA GLN A 204 1.08 11.01 2.95
C GLN A 204 1.90 10.33 1.87
N LEU A 205 1.24 9.91 0.79
CA LEU A 205 1.86 9.31 -0.39
C LEU A 205 2.31 10.35 -1.45
N ILE A 206 1.91 11.61 -1.27
CA ILE A 206 2.26 12.69 -2.20
C ILE A 206 3.59 13.33 -1.82
N THR A 207 4.30 13.85 -2.83
CA THR A 207 5.51 14.64 -2.64
C THR A 207 5.38 15.98 -3.36
N ALA A 208 6.12 16.98 -2.90
CA ALA A 208 6.23 18.27 -3.56
C ALA A 208 7.67 18.51 -4.03
N ARG A 209 7.84 19.29 -5.10
CA ARG A 209 9.15 19.81 -5.49
C ARG A 209 9.39 21.15 -4.82
N ARG A 210 10.54 21.30 -4.16
CA ARG A 210 11.10 22.57 -3.69
C ARG A 210 12.39 22.86 -4.44
N ASN A 211 12.76 24.12 -4.53
CA ASN A 211 14.08 24.54 -5.00
C ASN A 211 14.68 25.39 -3.88
N LEU A 212 15.68 24.88 -3.17
CA LEU A 212 16.24 25.47 -1.96
C LEU A 212 17.71 25.83 -2.17
N THR A 213 18.20 26.85 -1.46
CA THR A 213 19.64 27.09 -1.35
C THR A 213 20.20 26.15 -0.29
N LEU A 214 21.12 25.29 -0.69
CA LEU A 214 21.82 24.35 0.19
C LEU A 214 23.29 24.75 0.36
N PRO A 215 23.92 24.43 1.49
CA PRO A 215 25.34 24.69 1.70
C PRO A 215 26.19 23.89 0.72
N THR A 216 27.33 24.47 0.34
CA THR A 216 28.34 23.78 -0.48
C THR A 216 29.67 23.75 0.26
N ALA A 217 30.38 22.64 0.11
CA ALA A 217 31.70 22.44 0.70
C ALA A 217 32.55 21.61 -0.27
N ASN A 218 33.80 22.03 -0.51
CA ASN A 218 34.72 21.35 -1.43
C ASN A 218 34.15 21.10 -2.85
N GLY A 219 33.33 22.03 -3.37
CA GLY A 219 32.69 21.92 -4.68
C GLY A 219 31.56 20.88 -4.74
N GLN A 220 31.02 20.48 -3.59
CA GLN A 220 29.91 19.53 -3.47
C GLN A 220 28.75 20.14 -2.67
N VAL A 221 27.53 19.83 -3.08
CA VAL A 221 26.31 20.22 -2.36
C VAL A 221 26.14 19.33 -1.14
N GLN A 222 25.90 19.94 0.01
CA GLN A 222 25.77 19.28 1.31
C GLN A 222 24.31 19.25 1.77
N PRO A 223 23.91 18.26 2.58
CA PRO A 223 22.63 18.30 3.27
C PRO A 223 22.56 19.50 4.22
N ASP A 224 21.34 19.95 4.54
CA ASP A 224 21.10 21.04 5.49
C ASP A 224 20.14 20.57 6.58
N LEU A 225 20.72 20.10 7.68
CA LEU A 225 19.96 19.55 8.81
C LEU A 225 19.11 20.59 9.55
N ALA A 226 19.45 21.88 9.45
CA ALA A 226 18.66 22.97 10.03
C ALA A 226 17.37 23.20 9.22
N GLN A 227 17.45 23.04 7.90
CA GLN A 227 16.30 23.06 7.00
C GLN A 227 15.60 21.69 6.87
N ASP A 228 16.06 20.66 7.59
CA ASP A 228 15.60 19.28 7.49
C ASP A 228 15.78 18.67 6.08
N VAL A 229 16.87 19.03 5.41
CA VAL A 229 17.22 18.50 4.09
C VAL A 229 18.32 17.46 4.23
N LEU A 230 18.04 16.24 3.77
CA LEU A 230 18.91 15.07 3.80
C LEU A 230 19.27 14.64 2.38
N LYS A 231 20.31 13.82 2.24
CA LYS A 231 20.58 13.11 0.99
C LYS A 231 19.64 11.92 0.85
N LEU A 232 19.10 11.74 -0.35
CA LEU A 232 18.35 10.55 -0.78
C LEU A 232 19.18 9.85 -1.86
N ALA A 233 19.46 8.57 -1.67
CA ALA A 233 20.17 7.75 -2.63
C ALA A 233 19.29 6.56 -3.08
N VAL A 234 19.35 6.24 -4.37
CA VAL A 234 18.77 5.02 -4.94
C VAL A 234 19.87 4.24 -5.65
N LEU A 235 20.12 3.02 -5.20
CA LEU A 235 21.11 2.11 -5.77
C LEU A 235 20.42 0.94 -6.47
N ASN A 236 20.77 0.72 -7.74
CA ASN A 236 20.29 -0.41 -8.50
C ASN A 236 20.83 -1.71 -7.90
N ARG A 237 19.95 -2.52 -7.29
CA ARG A 237 20.36 -3.78 -6.66
C ARG A 237 20.46 -4.97 -7.62
N TYR A 238 20.03 -4.80 -8.87
CA TYR A 238 19.93 -5.87 -9.85
C TYR A 238 21.11 -5.91 -10.84
N ALA A 239 21.92 -4.85 -10.89
CA ALA A 239 23.06 -4.76 -11.80
C ALA A 239 24.32 -4.28 -11.05
N PRO A 240 25.47 -4.94 -11.22
CA PRO A 240 26.73 -4.49 -10.64
C PRO A 240 27.27 -3.24 -11.36
N GLY A 241 28.15 -2.50 -10.69
CA GLY A 241 28.85 -1.35 -11.29
C GLY A 241 27.98 -0.12 -11.62
N VAL A 242 26.71 -0.08 -11.18
CA VAL A 242 25.84 1.08 -11.33
C VAL A 242 26.00 1.98 -10.10
N PRO A 243 26.49 3.24 -10.24
CA PRO A 243 26.61 4.15 -9.10
C PRO A 243 25.22 4.56 -8.58
N PRO A 244 25.10 4.94 -7.28
CA PRO A 244 23.84 5.42 -6.75
C PRO A 244 23.39 6.71 -7.44
N ALA A 245 22.09 6.83 -7.69
CA ALA A 245 21.48 8.10 -8.04
C ALA A 245 21.20 8.88 -6.76
N VAL A 246 21.71 10.12 -6.66
CA VAL A 246 21.64 10.93 -5.44
C VAL A 246 20.83 12.19 -5.68
N ALA A 247 19.95 12.50 -4.73
CA ALA A 247 19.11 13.69 -4.68
C ALA A 247 19.01 14.20 -3.23
N PHE A 248 18.15 15.19 -3.00
CA PHE A 248 17.89 15.73 -1.68
C PHE A 248 16.40 15.61 -1.33
N ILE A 249 16.13 15.30 -0.06
CA ILE A 249 14.77 15.13 0.47
C ILE A 249 14.57 15.91 1.77
N LYS A 250 13.38 16.46 1.96
CA LYS A 250 12.95 17.21 3.14
C LYS A 250 11.76 16.54 3.81
N GLY A 251 11.71 16.52 5.15
CA GLY A 251 10.56 16.08 5.93
C GLY A 251 10.79 14.82 6.79
N PHE A 252 12.03 14.31 6.84
CA PHE A 252 12.38 13.10 7.58
C PHE A 252 12.75 13.36 9.05
N GLY A 253 13.17 14.57 9.42
CA GLY A 253 13.55 14.91 10.78
C GLY A 253 14.89 14.36 11.28
N LEU A 254 15.57 13.50 10.51
CA LEU A 254 16.82 12.84 10.93
C LEU A 254 17.95 13.87 11.11
N LYS A 255 18.68 13.79 12.23
CA LYS A 255 19.80 14.71 12.53
C LYS A 255 21.18 14.05 12.49
N MET A 256 21.25 12.73 12.40
CA MET A 256 22.48 11.96 12.28
C MET A 256 22.18 10.56 11.75
N GLY A 257 23.15 9.91 11.13
CA GLY A 257 22.99 8.54 10.62
C GLY A 257 22.21 8.48 9.31
N ALA A 258 21.78 7.27 8.97
CA ALA A 258 20.98 6.99 7.78
C ALA A 258 19.97 5.86 8.01
N LEU A 259 18.98 5.79 7.12
CA LEU A 259 18.01 4.70 6.99
C LEU A 259 18.14 4.15 5.57
N ALA A 260 18.17 2.82 5.43
CA ALA A 260 18.17 2.16 4.13
C ALA A 260 17.14 1.04 4.09
N SER A 261 16.45 0.92 2.96
CA SER A 261 15.47 -0.13 2.69
C SER A 261 15.65 -0.68 1.28
N SER A 262 15.48 -1.99 1.13
CA SER A 262 15.37 -2.64 -0.17
C SER A 262 13.92 -2.95 -0.56
N VAL A 263 12.97 -2.40 0.19
CA VAL A 263 11.54 -2.38 -0.12
C VAL A 263 11.21 -0.94 -0.51
N GLY A 264 11.26 -0.65 -1.81
CA GLY A 264 10.93 0.66 -2.39
C GLY A 264 10.05 0.49 -3.63
N HIS A 265 8.74 0.60 -3.44
CA HIS A 265 7.74 0.28 -4.45
C HIS A 265 7.92 1.10 -5.74
N ASP A 266 7.87 0.53 -6.95
CA ASP A 266 7.74 -0.90 -7.29
C ASP A 266 9.06 -1.51 -7.82
N SER A 267 10.10 -0.70 -7.97
CA SER A 267 11.39 -1.21 -8.47
C SER A 267 12.14 -2.02 -7.41
N HIS A 268 11.90 -1.71 -6.14
CA HIS A 268 12.57 -2.30 -4.98
C HIS A 268 14.11 -2.22 -5.08
N ASN A 269 14.63 -1.14 -5.66
CA ASN A 269 16.04 -0.79 -5.51
C ASN A 269 16.35 -0.44 -4.05
N ILE A 270 17.63 -0.45 -3.68
CA ILE A 270 18.03 0.01 -2.35
C ILE A 270 17.82 1.52 -2.34
N THR A 271 16.96 1.99 -1.45
CA THR A 271 16.69 3.41 -1.23
C THR A 271 17.19 3.77 0.16
N ALA A 272 18.00 4.81 0.26
CA ALA A 272 18.59 5.26 1.51
C ALA A 272 18.41 6.77 1.70
N VAL A 273 18.16 7.20 2.93
CA VAL A 273 18.11 8.61 3.33
C VAL A 273 19.10 8.81 4.46
N GLY A 274 19.97 9.82 4.37
CA GLY A 274 21.05 10.02 5.33
C GLY A 274 21.43 11.48 5.55
N ALA A 275 21.97 11.74 6.75
CA ALA A 275 22.47 13.04 7.18
C ALA A 275 23.87 13.36 6.63
N ASP A 276 24.62 12.35 6.20
CA ASP A 276 25.98 12.44 5.69
C ASP A 276 26.32 11.22 4.80
N ASP A 277 27.40 11.33 4.04
CA ASP A 277 27.82 10.31 3.07
C ASP A 277 28.41 9.07 3.75
N GLU A 278 29.06 9.26 4.90
CA GLU A 278 29.64 8.18 5.69
C GLU A 278 28.59 7.26 6.27
N SER A 279 27.44 7.78 6.70
CA SER A 279 26.32 6.98 7.20
C SER A 279 25.53 6.29 6.09
N LEU A 280 25.54 6.85 4.87
CA LEU A 280 24.91 6.25 3.68
C LEU A 280 25.69 5.05 3.13
N ALA A 281 27.01 5.03 3.32
CA ALA A 281 27.93 3.98 2.89
C ALA A 281 27.85 2.73 3.78
#